data_AF-A0AAU3I9P5-F1
#
_entry.id   AF-A0AAU3I9P5-F1
#
_cell.length_a   1.000
_cell.length_b   1.000
_cell.length_c   1.000
_cell.angle_alpha   90.00
_cell.angle_beta   90.00
_cell.angle_gamma   90.00
#
_symmetry.space_group_name_H-M   'P 1'
#
loop_
_entity.id
_entity.type
_entity.pdbx_description
1 polymer ?
#
loop_
_entity_poly.entity_id
_entity_poly.type
_entity_poly.pdbx_seq_one_letter_code
_entity_poly.pdbx_strand_id
1 'polypeptide(L)'
;MAGYEFYLNRAMTQGAQPDIHAGASGYFSTPQSGLDPHIFDGDHIKADVRDHILGVLNTYLDAHYHGVRTWCAAWLAGSGISFQWAGDRGNGDLDVLFGVDFTKFYEMNPTYQGISETEFADLLNHDLKTNLWPRTAQTDFHGQTYEVTYYLNPGTTSGSIAAIHPYAAYNLTRNHWDIRPPALPENPRSLYAKEWWDAVDAEKAHAHTLVDRYTRLRTQAAGAHPDSATSKNLLASQRIVVEQAKALFDDIHLGRRAAFAPGGRGYGDYYNFRWQAHKESGTVQALNTLATADVEARRAEETDMYGAPLDDAATALAKAALWNTPYRRS
;
A
#
# COMPACT_ATOMS: atom_id res chain seq x y z
N MET A 1 -3.87 34.27 -15.53
CA MET A 1 -3.61 32.90 -15.07
C MET A 1 -2.81 32.99 -13.79
N ALA A 2 -3.25 32.28 -12.76
CA ALA A 2 -2.47 32.18 -11.53
C ALA A 2 -1.29 31.23 -11.79
N GLY A 3 -0.08 31.61 -11.40
CA GLY A 3 1.08 30.71 -11.53
C GLY A 3 1.08 29.65 -10.43
N TYR A 4 1.87 28.58 -10.59
CA TYR A 4 2.15 27.55 -9.58
C TYR A 4 2.24 28.07 -8.13
N GLU A 5 2.91 29.21 -7.92
CA GLU A 5 3.09 29.83 -6.61
C GLU A 5 1.77 30.14 -5.88
N PHE A 6 0.71 30.48 -6.62
CA PHE A 6 -0.62 30.71 -6.07
C PHE A 6 -1.25 29.40 -5.56
N TYR A 7 -1.21 28.34 -6.36
CA TYR A 7 -1.77 27.04 -6.01
C TYR A 7 -1.00 26.40 -4.85
N LEU A 8 0.31 26.53 -4.85
CA LEU A 8 1.17 26.08 -3.78
C LEU A 8 0.87 26.86 -2.49
N ASN A 9 0.77 28.20 -2.55
CA ASN A 9 0.38 29.00 -1.39
C ASN A 9 -0.98 28.57 -0.84
N ARG A 10 -1.97 28.31 -1.71
CA ARG A 10 -3.29 27.83 -1.30
C ARG A 10 -3.22 26.46 -0.63
N ALA A 11 -2.56 25.49 -1.24
CA ALA A 11 -2.39 24.14 -0.66
C ALA A 11 -1.65 24.21 0.69
N MET A 12 -0.62 25.06 0.81
CA MET A 12 0.19 25.17 2.02
C MET A 12 -0.47 25.97 3.14
N THR A 13 -1.35 26.92 2.83
CA THR A 13 -2.04 27.74 3.85
C THR A 13 -3.41 27.20 4.24
N GLN A 14 -4.10 26.51 3.33
CA GLN A 14 -5.46 25.99 3.52
C GLN A 14 -5.52 24.46 3.62
N GLY A 15 -4.47 23.74 3.23
CA GLY A 15 -4.42 22.28 3.31
C GLY A 15 -4.26 21.76 4.75
N ALA A 16 -4.36 20.44 4.88
CA ALA A 16 -4.21 19.72 6.14
C ALA A 16 -2.91 20.12 6.85
N GLN A 17 -2.97 20.28 8.18
CA GLN A 17 -1.76 20.49 8.97
C GLN A 17 -1.10 19.13 9.23
N PRO A 18 0.20 18.98 8.94
CA PRO A 18 0.92 17.79 9.36
C PRO A 18 0.99 17.77 10.88
N ASP A 19 0.70 16.63 11.46
CA ASP A 19 0.80 16.39 12.89
C ASP A 19 1.36 14.99 13.13
N ILE A 20 2.25 14.87 14.11
CA ILE A 20 2.83 13.58 14.51
C ILE A 20 2.16 13.17 15.81
N HIS A 21 1.15 12.31 15.67
CA HIS A 21 0.55 11.55 16.77
C HIS A 21 0.86 10.06 16.60
N ALA A 22 0.78 9.31 17.70
CA ALA A 22 0.95 7.86 17.64
C ALA A 22 0.00 7.26 16.59
N GLY A 23 0.58 6.55 15.62
CA GLY A 23 -0.14 5.74 14.66
C GLY A 23 -0.34 4.32 15.19
N ALA A 24 -0.66 3.40 14.28
CA ALA A 24 -0.92 2.01 14.64
C ALA A 24 -0.14 1.04 13.75
N SER A 25 0.53 0.07 14.38
CA SER A 25 1.11 -1.09 13.71
C SER A 25 1.05 -2.33 14.59
N GLY A 26 0.28 -3.33 14.13
CA GLY A 26 0.30 -4.67 14.75
C GLY A 26 1.58 -5.48 14.46
N TYR A 27 2.66 -4.87 13.97
CA TYR A 27 3.93 -5.56 13.71
C TYR A 27 4.71 -5.82 15.01
N PHE A 28 4.56 -4.94 16.00
CA PHE A 28 5.23 -5.06 17.30
C PHE A 28 4.30 -5.54 18.43
N SER A 29 3.04 -5.85 18.12
CA SER A 29 2.07 -6.31 19.13
C SER A 29 2.40 -7.70 19.64
N THR A 30 2.14 -7.95 20.92
CA THR A 30 2.30 -9.28 21.52
C THR A 30 1.52 -10.34 20.73
N PRO A 31 2.13 -11.47 20.37
CA PRO A 31 1.46 -12.54 19.65
C PRO A 31 0.37 -13.19 20.53
N GLN A 32 -0.74 -13.54 19.89
CA GLN A 32 -1.81 -14.35 20.44
C GLN A 32 -1.36 -15.82 20.58
N SER A 33 -2.03 -16.57 21.46
CA SER A 33 -1.75 -17.98 21.68
C SER A 33 -2.13 -18.89 20.50
N GLY A 34 -2.91 -18.37 19.55
CA GLY A 34 -3.42 -19.10 18.39
C GLY A 34 -3.73 -18.17 17.21
N LEU A 35 -4.06 -18.78 16.08
CA LEU A 35 -4.58 -18.07 14.91
C LEU A 35 -5.98 -17.51 15.20
N ASP A 36 -6.44 -16.59 14.34
CA ASP A 36 -7.74 -15.95 14.50
C ASP A 36 -8.87 -17.00 14.45
N PRO A 37 -9.62 -17.20 15.55
CA PRO A 37 -10.63 -18.25 15.67
C PRO A 37 -11.88 -18.01 14.80
N HIS A 38 -12.06 -16.80 14.28
CA HIS A 38 -13.13 -16.53 13.32
C HIS A 38 -12.80 -17.15 11.97
N ILE A 39 -11.54 -17.17 11.55
CA ILE A 39 -11.14 -17.67 10.22
C ILE A 39 -10.44 -19.03 10.24
N PHE A 40 -9.84 -19.44 11.37
CA PHE A 40 -9.17 -20.73 11.53
C PHE A 40 -9.90 -21.66 12.51
N ASP A 41 -9.84 -22.95 12.22
CA ASP A 41 -10.08 -24.05 13.16
C ASP A 41 -8.75 -24.76 13.43
N GLY A 42 -8.16 -24.46 14.59
CA GLY A 42 -6.79 -24.85 14.91
C GLY A 42 -5.79 -24.25 13.91
N ASP A 43 -5.25 -25.10 13.05
CA ASP A 43 -4.20 -24.76 12.08
C ASP A 43 -4.70 -24.73 10.62
N HIS A 44 -6.00 -24.96 10.40
CA HIS A 44 -6.63 -24.96 9.09
C HIS A 44 -7.65 -23.84 8.96
N ILE A 45 -7.70 -23.21 7.79
CA ILE A 45 -8.74 -22.23 7.50
C ILE A 45 -10.10 -22.94 7.49
N LYS A 46 -11.14 -22.28 8.01
CA LYS A 46 -12.50 -22.80 7.94
C LYS A 46 -12.95 -22.92 6.49
N ALA A 47 -13.67 -24.00 6.19
CA ALA A 47 -14.04 -24.34 4.81
C ALA A 47 -14.94 -23.27 4.18
N ASP A 48 -15.90 -22.73 4.92
CA ASP A 48 -16.81 -21.68 4.47
C ASP A 48 -16.09 -20.34 4.22
N VAL A 49 -15.14 -19.97 5.09
CA VAL A 49 -14.28 -18.79 4.87
C VAL A 49 -13.46 -18.95 3.60
N ARG A 50 -12.80 -20.10 3.42
CA ARG A 50 -12.01 -20.42 2.23
C ARG A 50 -12.86 -20.37 0.97
N ASP A 51 -14.01 -21.03 0.99
CA ASP A 51 -14.90 -21.14 -0.18
C ASP A 51 -15.52 -19.78 -0.53
N HIS A 52 -15.81 -18.94 0.46
CA HIS A 52 -16.23 -17.56 0.23
C HIS A 52 -15.14 -16.76 -0.48
N ILE A 53 -13.92 -16.72 0.07
CA ILE A 53 -12.81 -15.93 -0.48
C ILE A 53 -12.48 -16.36 -1.91
N LEU A 54 -12.38 -17.68 -2.15
CA LEU A 54 -12.14 -18.23 -3.48
C LEU A 54 -13.33 -18.02 -4.40
N GLY A 55 -14.56 -18.13 -3.91
CA GLY A 55 -15.78 -17.94 -4.68
C GLY A 55 -15.85 -16.52 -5.25
N VAL A 56 -15.58 -15.52 -4.41
CA VAL A 56 -15.54 -14.10 -4.80
C VAL A 56 -14.48 -13.86 -5.88
N LEU A 57 -13.23 -14.30 -5.65
CA LEU A 57 -12.15 -14.12 -6.62
C LEU A 57 -12.44 -14.81 -7.95
N ASN A 58 -12.83 -16.10 -7.91
CA ASN A 58 -13.08 -16.86 -9.13
C ASN A 58 -14.27 -16.28 -9.90
N THR A 59 -15.36 -15.90 -9.21
CA THR A 59 -16.52 -15.29 -9.88
C THR A 59 -16.13 -13.99 -10.58
N TYR A 60 -15.30 -13.17 -9.94
CA TYR A 60 -14.78 -11.95 -10.57
C TYR A 60 -13.95 -12.29 -11.80
N LEU A 61 -12.91 -13.13 -11.66
CA LEU A 61 -12.00 -13.44 -12.75
C LEU A 61 -12.69 -14.20 -13.90
N ASP A 62 -13.62 -15.12 -13.61
CA ASP A 62 -14.34 -15.91 -14.63
C ASP A 62 -15.26 -15.02 -15.49
N ALA A 63 -15.67 -13.84 -14.99
CA ALA A 63 -16.43 -12.87 -15.79
C ALA A 63 -15.56 -12.15 -16.84
N HIS A 64 -14.24 -12.16 -16.69
CA HIS A 64 -13.30 -11.41 -17.53
C HIS A 64 -12.33 -12.31 -18.31
N TYR A 65 -12.07 -13.53 -17.83
CA TYR A 65 -11.04 -14.41 -18.34
C TYR A 65 -11.52 -15.85 -18.43
N HIS A 66 -10.93 -16.61 -19.36
CA HIS A 66 -11.23 -18.02 -19.54
C HIS A 66 -10.27 -18.91 -18.74
N GLY A 67 -10.84 -19.97 -18.16
CA GLY A 67 -10.09 -21.05 -17.53
C GLY A 67 -9.37 -20.66 -16.24
N VAL A 68 -9.88 -19.70 -15.45
CA VAL A 68 -9.20 -19.15 -14.26
C VAL A 68 -8.56 -20.23 -13.38
N ARG A 69 -9.28 -21.32 -13.12
CA ARG A 69 -8.83 -22.42 -12.26
C ARG A 69 -7.62 -23.21 -12.77
N THR A 70 -7.24 -23.06 -14.04
CA THR A 70 -6.09 -23.78 -14.64
C THR A 70 -4.79 -23.00 -14.54
N TRP A 71 -4.87 -21.67 -14.43
CA TRP A 71 -3.71 -20.77 -14.40
C TRP A 71 -3.62 -19.92 -13.13
N CYS A 72 -4.67 -19.82 -12.33
CA CYS A 72 -4.68 -19.03 -11.10
C CYS A 72 -4.58 -19.91 -9.84
N ALA A 73 -3.73 -19.50 -8.90
CA ALA A 73 -3.77 -19.99 -7.53
C ALA A 73 -3.81 -18.81 -6.56
N ALA A 74 -4.49 -18.98 -5.43
CA ALA A 74 -4.69 -17.93 -4.45
C ALA A 74 -4.20 -18.35 -3.06
N TRP A 75 -3.69 -17.35 -2.34
CA TRP A 75 -3.19 -17.43 -0.98
C TRP A 75 -3.86 -16.34 -0.16
N LEU A 76 -4.29 -16.70 1.04
CA LEU A 76 -4.47 -15.71 2.09
C LEU A 76 -3.09 -15.47 2.69
N ALA A 77 -2.67 -14.23 2.82
CA ALA A 77 -1.30 -13.92 3.24
C ALA A 77 -1.24 -12.71 4.18
N GLY A 78 -0.01 -12.42 4.62
CA GLY A 78 0.26 -11.26 5.43
C GLY A 78 -0.04 -11.47 6.90
N SER A 79 -0.15 -10.37 7.62
CA SER A 79 -0.20 -10.39 9.08
C SER A 79 -1.61 -10.57 9.65
N GLY A 80 -2.66 -10.62 8.82
CA GLY A 80 -4.02 -10.97 9.24
C GLY A 80 -4.19 -12.44 9.59
N ILE A 81 -3.31 -13.31 9.08
CA ILE A 81 -3.32 -14.76 9.33
C ILE A 81 -2.12 -15.24 10.14
N SER A 82 -1.55 -14.35 10.94
CA SER A 82 -0.45 -14.67 11.84
C SER A 82 -0.92 -14.61 13.29
N PHE A 83 -0.04 -14.98 14.22
CA PHE A 83 -0.32 -14.81 15.66
C PHE A 83 -0.47 -13.34 16.09
N GLN A 84 -0.22 -12.35 15.23
CA GLN A 84 -0.42 -10.93 15.54
C GLN A 84 -1.72 -10.37 14.91
N TRP A 85 -2.68 -11.24 14.60
CA TRP A 85 -3.96 -10.87 13.98
C TRP A 85 -4.77 -9.86 14.81
N ALA A 86 -4.70 -9.92 16.14
CA ALA A 86 -5.40 -9.02 17.06
C ALA A 86 -4.69 -7.68 17.33
N GLY A 87 -3.54 -7.42 16.69
CA GLY A 87 -2.83 -6.15 16.86
C GLY A 87 -3.66 -4.96 16.37
N ASP A 88 -3.51 -3.80 16.99
CA ASP A 88 -4.29 -2.58 16.74
C ASP A 88 -4.27 -2.17 15.24
N ARG A 89 -5.32 -2.53 14.51
CA ARG A 89 -5.45 -2.36 13.05
C ARG A 89 -6.86 -1.93 12.59
N GLY A 90 -7.82 -1.75 13.48
CA GLY A 90 -9.24 -1.55 13.09
C GLY A 90 -9.87 -2.86 12.60
N ASN A 91 -10.75 -2.79 11.59
CA ASN A 91 -11.31 -3.99 10.93
C ASN A 91 -10.16 -4.87 10.42
N GLY A 92 -10.18 -6.17 10.74
CA GLY A 92 -9.07 -7.06 10.38
C GLY A 92 -8.79 -7.01 8.87
N ASP A 93 -7.54 -6.72 8.51
CA ASP A 93 -7.10 -6.68 7.10
C ASP A 93 -6.71 -8.09 6.64
N LEU A 94 -7.33 -8.57 5.55
CA LEU A 94 -7.10 -9.87 4.94
C LEU A 94 -6.62 -9.71 3.50
N ASP A 95 -5.31 -9.85 3.31
CA ASP A 95 -4.67 -9.80 2.00
C ASP A 95 -4.78 -11.15 1.27
N VAL A 96 -5.48 -11.17 0.14
CA VAL A 96 -5.53 -12.31 -0.77
C VAL A 96 -4.61 -12.05 -1.95
N LEU A 97 -3.48 -12.75 -1.98
CA LEU A 97 -2.56 -12.71 -3.11
C LEU A 97 -2.86 -13.87 -4.05
N PHE A 98 -2.80 -13.63 -5.34
CA PHE A 98 -2.89 -14.70 -6.32
C PHE A 98 -1.77 -14.62 -7.34
N GLY A 99 -1.46 -15.78 -7.89
CA GLY A 99 -0.38 -16.00 -8.84
C GLY A 99 -0.92 -16.56 -10.13
N VAL A 100 -0.28 -16.18 -11.23
CA VAL A 100 -0.69 -16.53 -12.59
C VAL A 100 0.37 -17.44 -13.22
N ASP A 101 -0.07 -18.52 -13.85
CA ASP A 101 0.70 -19.25 -14.86
C ASP A 101 0.52 -18.52 -16.18
N PHE A 102 1.41 -17.58 -16.51
CA PHE A 102 1.23 -16.72 -17.68
C PHE A 102 1.23 -17.49 -18.99
N THR A 103 1.95 -18.60 -19.07
CA THR A 103 1.92 -19.50 -20.23
C THR A 103 0.50 -20.02 -20.47
N LYS A 104 -0.12 -20.63 -19.45
CA LYS A 104 -1.50 -21.12 -19.56
C LYS A 104 -2.53 -20.00 -19.70
N PHE A 105 -2.30 -18.86 -19.05
CA PHE A 105 -3.16 -17.70 -19.18
C PHE A 105 -3.25 -17.24 -20.64
N TYR A 106 -2.12 -17.10 -21.33
CA TYR A 106 -2.07 -16.69 -22.74
C TYR A 106 -2.58 -17.75 -23.72
N GLU A 107 -2.44 -19.03 -23.40
CA GLU A 107 -3.06 -20.11 -24.16
C GLU A 107 -4.59 -20.02 -24.11
N MET A 108 -5.15 -19.73 -22.93
CA MET A 108 -6.60 -19.64 -22.71
C MET A 108 -7.20 -18.28 -23.08
N ASN A 109 -6.38 -17.22 -23.08
CA ASN A 109 -6.79 -15.82 -23.29
C ASN A 109 -5.90 -15.15 -24.35
N PRO A 110 -5.95 -15.59 -25.62
CA PRO A 110 -4.99 -15.19 -26.65
C PRO A 110 -5.02 -13.69 -26.99
N THR A 111 -6.11 -12.98 -26.66
CA THR A 111 -6.23 -11.52 -26.86
C THR A 111 -5.26 -10.70 -26.01
N TYR A 112 -4.71 -11.30 -24.95
CA TYR A 112 -3.72 -10.66 -24.08
C TYR A 112 -2.28 -11.03 -24.45
N GLN A 113 -2.04 -11.79 -25.53
CA GLN A 113 -0.69 -12.08 -25.98
C GLN A 113 0.06 -10.77 -26.33
N GLY A 114 1.26 -10.62 -25.76
CA GLY A 114 2.12 -9.45 -25.98
C GLY A 114 2.06 -8.39 -24.87
N ILE A 115 1.16 -8.50 -23.90
CA ILE A 115 1.25 -7.72 -22.65
C ILE A 115 2.35 -8.33 -21.76
N SER A 116 3.13 -7.50 -21.06
CA SER A 116 4.05 -8.02 -20.05
C SER A 116 3.32 -8.40 -18.76
N GLU A 117 3.92 -9.27 -17.95
CA GLU A 117 3.36 -9.70 -16.66
C GLU A 117 3.11 -8.52 -15.72
N THR A 118 4.03 -7.54 -15.72
CA THR A 118 3.91 -6.31 -14.92
C THR A 118 2.76 -5.44 -15.40
N GLU A 119 2.64 -5.20 -16.71
CA GLU A 119 1.52 -4.41 -17.27
C GLU A 119 0.17 -5.09 -17.00
N PHE A 120 0.10 -6.42 -17.10
CA PHE A 120 -1.10 -7.16 -16.76
C PHE A 120 -1.44 -7.07 -15.27
N ALA A 121 -0.45 -7.20 -14.39
CA ALA A 121 -0.64 -7.05 -12.95
C ALA A 121 -1.12 -5.65 -12.58
N ASP A 122 -0.56 -4.59 -13.18
CA ASP A 122 -0.98 -3.22 -12.96
C ASP A 122 -2.43 -2.99 -13.41
N LEU A 123 -2.78 -3.47 -14.61
CA LEU A 123 -4.13 -3.39 -15.16
C LEU A 123 -5.14 -4.11 -14.25
N LEU A 124 -4.85 -5.36 -13.87
CA LEU A 124 -5.76 -6.18 -13.07
C LEU A 124 -5.88 -5.63 -11.64
N ASN A 125 -4.79 -5.21 -11.00
CA ASN A 125 -4.84 -4.63 -9.66
C ASN A 125 -5.63 -3.32 -9.63
N HIS A 126 -5.50 -2.49 -10.67
CA HIS A 126 -6.33 -1.28 -10.80
C HIS A 126 -7.82 -1.61 -10.91
N ASP A 127 -8.16 -2.62 -11.71
CA ASP A 127 -9.53 -3.08 -11.91
C ASP A 127 -10.13 -3.68 -10.63
N LEU A 128 -9.40 -4.57 -9.95
CA LEU A 128 -9.78 -5.14 -8.64
C LEU A 128 -10.03 -4.04 -7.60
N LYS A 129 -9.13 -3.06 -7.51
CA LYS A 129 -9.26 -1.93 -6.59
C LYS A 129 -10.51 -1.09 -6.86
N THR A 130 -10.84 -0.91 -8.12
CA THR A 130 -11.97 -0.05 -8.54
C THR A 130 -13.30 -0.79 -8.40
N ASN A 131 -13.34 -2.07 -8.75
CA ASN A 131 -14.59 -2.78 -8.99
C ASN A 131 -14.88 -3.90 -7.98
N LEU A 132 -13.84 -4.53 -7.40
CA LEU A 132 -14.01 -5.63 -6.44
C LEU A 132 -13.91 -5.16 -4.99
N TRP A 133 -12.85 -4.43 -4.64
CA TRP A 133 -12.57 -4.07 -3.24
C TRP A 133 -13.71 -3.32 -2.53
N PRO A 134 -14.43 -2.38 -3.17
CA PRO A 134 -15.57 -1.72 -2.51
C PRO A 134 -16.66 -2.69 -2.03
N ARG A 135 -16.73 -3.89 -2.61
CA ARG A 135 -17.72 -4.93 -2.27
C ARG A 135 -17.22 -5.89 -1.20
N THR A 136 -15.90 -5.96 -0.97
CA THR A 136 -15.25 -6.92 -0.07
C THR A 136 -14.66 -6.24 1.17
N ALA A 137 -14.73 -4.91 1.25
CA ALA A 137 -14.22 -4.10 2.36
C ALA A 137 -14.98 -4.26 3.69
N GLN A 138 -16.14 -4.93 3.68
CA GLN A 138 -16.99 -5.16 4.86
C GLN A 138 -17.43 -6.63 4.92
N THR A 139 -16.51 -7.55 4.64
CA THR A 139 -16.81 -8.99 4.62
C THR A 139 -16.94 -9.49 6.06
N ASP A 140 -18.05 -10.11 6.41
CA ASP A 140 -18.25 -10.70 7.74
C ASP A 140 -17.93 -12.19 7.74
N PHE A 141 -17.05 -12.60 8.66
CA PHE A 141 -16.82 -13.99 8.98
C PHE A 141 -17.10 -14.20 10.46
N HIS A 142 -18.15 -14.98 10.75
CA HIS A 142 -18.52 -15.40 12.09
C HIS A 142 -18.64 -14.25 13.11
N GLY A 143 -19.17 -13.09 12.68
CA GLY A 143 -19.38 -11.92 13.55
C GLY A 143 -18.17 -10.99 13.68
N GLN A 144 -17.10 -11.25 12.94
CA GLN A 144 -15.97 -10.32 12.78
C GLN A 144 -15.97 -9.78 11.35
N THR A 145 -15.92 -8.45 11.23
CA THR A 145 -15.81 -7.76 9.94
C THR A 145 -14.34 -7.60 9.54
N TYR A 146 -14.07 -7.92 8.28
CA TYR A 146 -12.76 -7.83 7.64
C TYR A 146 -12.83 -6.98 6.37
N GLU A 147 -11.73 -6.28 6.12
CA GLU A 147 -11.44 -5.74 4.79
C GLU A 147 -10.67 -6.82 4.02
N VAL A 148 -11.32 -7.44 3.02
CA VAL A 148 -10.70 -8.47 2.18
C VAL A 148 -10.23 -7.83 0.88
N THR A 149 -8.93 -7.82 0.66
CA THR A 149 -8.30 -7.20 -0.51
C THR A 149 -7.65 -8.25 -1.40
N TYR A 150 -7.65 -8.01 -2.71
CA TYR A 150 -7.14 -8.95 -3.71
C TYR A 150 -6.04 -8.32 -4.55
N TYR A 151 -4.91 -9.01 -4.70
CA TYR A 151 -3.74 -8.52 -5.40
C TYR A 151 -3.06 -9.59 -6.25
N LEU A 152 -2.72 -9.24 -7.49
CA LEU A 152 -1.73 -9.93 -8.30
C LEU A 152 -0.37 -9.31 -8.07
N ASN A 153 0.59 -10.07 -7.53
CA ASN A 153 1.96 -9.61 -7.41
C ASN A 153 2.80 -10.25 -8.53
N PRO A 154 3.51 -9.47 -9.37
CA PRO A 154 4.35 -10.00 -10.46
C PRO A 154 5.39 -11.05 -10.02
N GLY A 155 5.78 -11.08 -8.74
CA GLY A 155 6.67 -12.12 -8.20
C GLY A 155 5.98 -13.43 -7.79
N THR A 156 4.65 -13.54 -7.92
CA THR A 156 3.87 -14.72 -7.50
C THR A 156 3.48 -15.53 -8.73
N THR A 157 3.90 -16.79 -8.76
CA THR A 157 3.46 -17.75 -9.78
C THR A 157 2.32 -18.58 -9.23
N SER A 158 1.52 -19.21 -10.08
CA SER A 158 0.51 -20.18 -9.62
C SER A 158 1.10 -21.37 -8.83
N GLY A 159 2.41 -21.58 -8.93
CA GLY A 159 3.15 -22.62 -8.23
C GLY A 159 3.65 -22.24 -6.84
N SER A 160 3.96 -20.95 -6.61
CA SER A 160 4.64 -20.48 -5.40
C SER A 160 4.51 -18.97 -5.19
N ILE A 161 4.35 -18.61 -3.91
CA ILE A 161 4.37 -17.24 -3.38
C ILE A 161 5.69 -16.90 -2.66
N ALA A 162 6.64 -17.83 -2.57
CA ALA A 162 7.84 -17.66 -1.75
C ALA A 162 8.77 -16.52 -2.20
N ALA A 163 8.74 -16.18 -3.49
CA ALA A 163 9.62 -15.16 -4.07
C ALA A 163 9.34 -13.74 -3.55
N ILE A 164 8.16 -13.49 -2.99
CA ILE A 164 7.82 -12.19 -2.39
C ILE A 164 8.01 -12.16 -0.87
N HIS A 165 8.61 -13.21 -0.30
CA HIS A 165 8.94 -13.34 1.12
C HIS A 165 7.79 -12.92 2.07
N PRO A 166 6.57 -13.47 1.89
CA PRO A 166 5.46 -13.10 2.74
C PRO A 166 5.71 -13.62 4.17
N TYR A 167 5.13 -12.94 5.14
CA TYR A 167 5.23 -13.33 6.54
C TYR A 167 4.56 -14.67 6.85
N ALA A 168 3.38 -14.85 6.25
CA ALA A 168 2.57 -16.05 6.30
C ALA A 168 1.80 -16.14 4.99
N ALA A 169 1.56 -17.35 4.51
CA ALA A 169 0.77 -17.61 3.31
C ALA A 169 0.08 -18.98 3.41
N TYR A 170 -1.24 -18.95 3.54
CA TYR A 170 -2.10 -20.13 3.46
C TYR A 170 -2.60 -20.30 2.04
N ASN A 171 -2.22 -21.38 1.37
CA ASN A 171 -2.67 -21.71 0.02
C ASN A 171 -4.16 -22.07 0.05
N LEU A 172 -5.00 -21.14 -0.38
CA LEU A 172 -6.44 -21.34 -0.44
C LEU A 172 -6.77 -22.39 -1.50
N THR A 173 -6.13 -22.35 -2.66
CA THR A 173 -6.40 -23.30 -3.75
C THR A 173 -6.15 -24.76 -3.32
N ARG A 174 -5.04 -25.03 -2.63
CA ARG A 174 -4.61 -26.38 -2.23
C ARG A 174 -4.86 -26.70 -0.74
N ASN A 175 -5.47 -25.78 -0.01
CA ASN A 175 -5.84 -25.92 1.41
C ASN A 175 -4.70 -26.35 2.35
N HIS A 176 -3.55 -25.67 2.31
CA HIS A 176 -2.46 -25.90 3.26
C HIS A 176 -1.56 -24.68 3.40
N TRP A 177 -0.72 -24.66 4.43
CA TRP A 177 0.32 -23.65 4.61
C TRP A 177 1.46 -23.85 3.61
N ASP A 178 1.68 -22.89 2.72
CA ASP A 178 2.93 -22.80 1.97
C ASP A 178 4.01 -22.09 2.79
N ILE A 179 3.61 -21.09 3.59
CA ILE A 179 4.50 -20.36 4.50
C ILE A 179 3.79 -20.18 5.83
N ARG A 180 4.26 -20.86 6.87
CA ARG A 180 3.70 -20.76 8.21
C ARG A 180 4.15 -19.46 8.89
N PRO A 181 3.26 -18.79 9.66
CA PRO A 181 3.67 -17.67 10.49
C PRO A 181 4.73 -18.15 11.50
N PRO A 182 5.84 -17.43 11.68
CA PRO A 182 6.85 -17.80 12.67
C PRO A 182 6.34 -17.59 14.08
N ALA A 183 6.86 -18.39 15.01
CA ALA A 183 6.68 -18.15 16.43
C ALA A 183 7.45 -16.88 16.84
N LEU A 184 6.74 -15.91 17.41
CA LEU A 184 7.33 -14.68 17.92
C LEU A 184 7.52 -14.75 19.44
N PRO A 185 8.50 -14.04 20.00
CA PRO A 185 8.58 -13.83 21.44
C PRO A 185 7.41 -12.97 21.92
N GLU A 186 7.15 -13.00 23.23
CA GLU A 186 6.13 -12.17 23.88
C GLU A 186 6.30 -10.67 23.58
N ASN A 187 7.57 -10.22 23.47
CA ASN A 187 7.93 -8.89 23.03
C ASN A 187 8.64 -8.95 21.66
N PRO A 188 7.92 -8.78 20.53
CA PRO A 188 8.54 -8.80 19.21
C PRO A 188 9.62 -7.73 19.00
N ARG A 189 9.62 -6.63 19.77
CA ARG A 189 10.64 -5.57 19.65
C ARG A 189 12.04 -6.08 19.98
N SER A 190 12.15 -7.12 20.81
CA SER A 190 13.44 -7.71 21.18
C SER A 190 14.11 -8.47 20.05
N LEU A 191 13.43 -8.69 18.91
CA LEU A 191 14.00 -9.33 17.73
C LEU A 191 14.95 -8.40 16.96
N TYR A 192 14.86 -7.09 17.18
CA TYR A 192 15.57 -6.09 16.38
C TYR A 192 16.72 -5.48 17.16
N ALA A 193 17.82 -5.26 16.45
CA ALA A 193 19.05 -4.72 17.01
C ALA A 193 18.85 -3.27 17.47
N LYS A 194 19.58 -2.84 18.50
CA LYS A 194 19.47 -1.48 19.05
C LYS A 194 19.78 -0.42 17.98
N GLU A 195 20.73 -0.71 17.11
CA GLU A 195 21.17 0.19 16.04
C GLU A 195 20.04 0.49 15.04
N TRP A 196 19.09 -0.43 14.87
CA TRP A 196 17.92 -0.20 14.00
C TRP A 196 16.94 0.77 14.65
N TRP A 197 16.72 0.63 15.95
CA TRP A 197 15.92 1.59 16.73
C TRP A 197 16.57 2.97 16.74
N ASP A 198 17.89 3.04 16.97
CA ASP A 198 18.63 4.29 16.96
C ASP A 198 18.53 5.03 15.61
N ALA A 199 18.61 4.29 14.49
CA ALA A 199 18.43 4.86 13.15
C ALA A 199 17.01 5.42 12.93
N VAL A 200 15.98 4.66 13.32
CA VAL A 200 14.58 5.10 13.24
C VAL A 200 14.33 6.32 14.12
N ASP A 201 14.89 6.36 15.33
CA ASP A 201 14.68 7.48 16.25
C ASP A 201 15.37 8.76 15.76
N ALA A 202 16.53 8.65 15.12
CA ALA A 202 17.17 9.77 14.44
C ALA A 202 16.30 10.31 13.29
N GLU A 203 15.69 9.43 12.50
CA GLU A 203 14.78 9.80 11.41
C GLU A 203 13.49 10.44 11.93
N LYS A 204 12.91 9.93 13.03
CA LYS A 204 11.76 10.55 13.70
C LYS A 204 12.09 11.97 14.16
N ALA A 205 13.25 12.16 14.80
CA ALA A 205 13.70 13.49 15.22
C ALA A 205 13.87 14.44 14.03
N HIS A 206 14.36 13.93 12.89
CA HIS A 206 14.44 14.71 11.66
C HIS A 206 13.04 15.08 11.14
N ALA A 207 12.10 14.13 11.11
CA ALA A 207 10.72 14.40 10.69
C ALA A 207 10.01 15.43 11.58
N HIS A 208 10.17 15.35 12.91
CA HIS A 208 9.68 16.38 13.83
C HIS A 208 10.25 17.76 13.49
N THR A 209 11.55 17.85 13.23
CA THR A 209 12.19 19.11 12.82
C THR A 209 11.59 19.68 11.53
N LEU A 210 11.27 18.82 10.56
CA LEU A 210 10.63 19.23 9.30
C LEU A 210 9.20 19.74 9.53
N VAL A 211 8.40 19.01 10.31
CA VAL A 211 7.03 19.40 10.68
C VAL A 211 7.01 20.73 11.43
N ASP A 212 7.86 20.90 12.45
CA ASP A 212 7.96 22.14 13.22
C ASP A 212 8.37 23.33 12.36
N ARG A 213 9.36 23.11 11.47
CA ARG A 213 9.82 24.15 10.55
C ARG A 213 8.72 24.54 9.56
N TYR A 214 7.99 23.57 9.02
CA TYR A 214 6.85 23.83 8.14
C TYR A 214 5.76 24.63 8.85
N THR A 215 5.34 24.20 10.05
CA THR A 215 4.28 24.85 10.83
C THR A 215 4.66 26.29 11.18
N ARG A 216 5.92 26.53 11.54
CA ARG A 216 6.46 27.88 11.78
C ARG A 216 6.42 28.75 10.53
N LEU A 217 6.90 28.24 9.39
CA LEU A 217 6.90 28.97 8.12
C LEU A 217 5.48 29.29 7.65
N ARG A 218 4.54 28.35 7.79
CA ARG A 218 3.11 28.55 7.49
C ARG A 218 2.52 29.68 8.33
N THR A 219 2.79 29.67 9.64
CA THR A 219 2.29 30.71 10.56
C THR A 219 2.86 32.09 10.20
N GLN A 220 4.15 32.16 9.87
CA GLN A 220 4.80 33.40 9.44
C GLN A 220 4.26 33.90 8.09
N ALA A 221 4.04 33.00 7.13
CA ALA A 221 3.51 33.34 5.82
C ALA A 221 2.07 33.88 5.91
N ALA A 222 1.24 33.29 6.78
CA ALA A 222 -0.13 33.76 7.03
C ALA A 222 -0.18 35.20 7.59
N GLY A 223 0.86 35.63 8.32
CA GLY A 223 0.98 36.99 8.84
C GLY A 223 1.66 37.98 7.88
N ALA A 224 2.23 37.52 6.77
CA ALA A 224 2.94 38.37 5.80
C ALA A 224 1.98 38.91 4.73
N HIS A 225 2.27 40.11 4.21
CA HIS A 225 1.52 40.62 3.04
C HIS A 225 1.78 39.72 1.82
N PRO A 226 0.75 39.21 1.12
CA PRO A 226 0.88 38.17 0.08
C PRO A 226 1.92 38.48 -1.00
N ASP A 227 1.99 39.72 -1.47
CA ASP A 227 2.91 40.15 -2.54
C ASP A 227 4.27 40.67 -2.07
N SER A 228 4.58 40.58 -0.78
CA SER A 228 5.84 41.06 -0.23
C SER A 228 7.01 40.13 -0.54
N ALA A 229 8.23 40.67 -0.60
CA ALA A 229 9.45 39.86 -0.69
C ALA A 229 9.57 38.86 0.48
N THR A 230 9.09 39.25 1.68
CA THR A 230 9.02 38.37 2.85
C THR A 230 8.14 37.16 2.60
N SER A 231 6.92 37.35 2.08
CA SER A 231 6.00 36.26 1.73
C SER A 231 6.65 35.28 0.74
N LYS A 232 7.27 35.80 -0.33
CA LYS A 232 7.97 34.98 -1.32
C LYS A 232 9.11 34.15 -0.73
N ASN A 233 9.93 34.74 0.14
CA ASN A 233 11.03 34.03 0.81
C ASN A 233 10.54 32.94 1.78
N LEU A 234 9.42 33.18 2.47
CA LEU A 234 8.80 32.21 3.36
C LEU A 234 8.24 31.01 2.59
N LEU A 235 7.54 31.27 1.48
CA LEU A 235 7.01 30.22 0.60
C LEU A 235 8.12 29.40 -0.04
N ALA A 236 9.19 30.04 -0.52
CA ALA A 236 10.37 29.34 -1.04
C ALA A 236 11.02 28.46 0.02
N SER A 237 11.14 28.96 1.26
CA SER A 237 11.67 28.18 2.38
C SER A 237 10.76 27.00 2.75
N GLN A 238 9.44 27.19 2.67
CA GLN A 238 8.46 26.15 2.97
C GLN A 238 8.51 25.03 1.92
N ARG A 239 8.69 25.38 0.64
CA ARG A 239 8.90 24.40 -0.44
C ARG A 239 10.12 23.51 -0.20
N ILE A 240 11.24 24.08 0.24
CA ILE A 240 12.43 23.29 0.60
C ILE A 240 12.10 22.26 1.69
N VAL A 241 11.28 22.63 2.68
CA VAL A 241 10.86 21.69 3.74
C VAL A 241 9.97 20.58 3.19
N VAL A 242 9.05 20.91 2.27
CA VAL A 242 8.20 19.90 1.59
C VAL A 242 9.05 18.94 0.76
N GLU A 243 10.03 19.44 0.01
CA GLU A 243 10.95 18.60 -0.78
C GLU A 243 11.79 17.68 0.13
N GLN A 244 12.26 18.16 1.27
CA GLN A 244 12.96 17.35 2.28
C GLN A 244 12.04 16.28 2.89
N ALA A 245 10.82 16.65 3.26
CA ALA A 245 9.84 15.73 3.83
C ALA A 245 9.43 14.64 2.84
N LYS A 246 9.22 15.01 1.57
CA LYS A 246 8.95 14.07 0.49
C LYS A 246 10.12 13.11 0.28
N ALA A 247 11.36 13.62 0.24
CA ALA A 247 12.53 12.76 0.08
C ALA A 247 12.64 11.73 1.21
N LEU A 248 12.42 12.14 2.46
CA LEU A 248 12.42 11.23 3.62
C LEU A 248 11.25 10.23 3.55
N PHE A 249 10.05 10.69 3.19
CA PHE A 249 8.89 9.82 2.99
C PHE A 249 9.15 8.77 1.92
N ASP A 250 9.61 9.18 0.73
CA ASP A 250 9.89 8.30 -0.40
C ASP A 250 10.99 7.29 -0.04
N ASP A 251 12.04 7.71 0.67
CA ASP A 251 13.10 6.82 1.13
C ASP A 251 12.58 5.75 2.12
N ILE A 252 11.74 6.13 3.08
CA ILE A 252 11.10 5.18 4.02
C ILE A 252 10.09 4.26 3.30
N HIS A 253 9.23 4.85 2.48
CA HIS A 253 8.10 4.15 1.84
C HIS A 253 8.55 3.24 0.70
N LEU A 254 9.33 3.76 -0.24
CA LEU A 254 9.82 2.99 -1.39
C LEU A 254 10.94 2.04 -0.97
N GLY A 255 11.76 2.43 0.02
CA GLY A 255 12.79 1.57 0.59
C GLY A 255 12.23 0.26 1.14
N ARG A 256 10.98 0.25 1.64
CA ARG A 256 10.29 -0.97 2.10
C ARG A 256 10.28 -2.07 1.04
N ARG A 257 10.21 -1.73 -0.26
CA ARG A 257 10.21 -2.71 -1.35
C ARG A 257 11.47 -3.57 -1.35
N ALA A 258 12.61 -3.04 -0.88
CA ALA A 258 13.86 -3.78 -0.79
C ALA A 258 13.78 -4.99 0.16
N ALA A 259 12.93 -4.93 1.19
CA ALA A 259 12.69 -6.06 2.08
C ALA A 259 12.08 -7.27 1.36
N PHE A 260 11.28 -7.04 0.32
CA PHE A 260 10.52 -8.06 -0.39
C PHE A 260 11.07 -8.33 -1.80
N ALA A 261 12.19 -7.70 -2.17
CA ALA A 261 12.90 -7.91 -3.42
C ALA A 261 13.87 -9.10 -3.31
N PRO A 262 14.42 -9.60 -4.44
CA PRO A 262 15.48 -10.59 -4.41
C PRO A 262 16.66 -10.14 -3.55
N GLY A 263 16.98 -10.92 -2.50
CA GLY A 263 18.04 -10.60 -1.52
C GLY A 263 17.55 -9.92 -0.24
N GLY A 264 16.30 -9.48 -0.19
CA GLY A 264 15.64 -9.03 1.03
C GLY A 264 15.31 -10.18 1.98
N ARG A 265 15.04 -9.86 3.25
CA ARG A 265 14.68 -10.85 4.29
C ARG A 265 13.18 -10.88 4.64
N GLY A 266 12.35 -10.24 3.83
CA GLY A 266 10.91 -10.14 4.01
C GLY A 266 10.54 -9.50 5.33
N TYR A 267 9.75 -10.22 6.12
CA TYR A 267 9.20 -9.72 7.37
C TYR A 267 10.26 -9.18 8.34
N GLY A 268 11.34 -9.93 8.56
CA GLY A 268 12.40 -9.57 9.53
C GLY A 268 13.46 -8.61 8.98
N ASP A 269 13.27 -8.06 7.79
CA ASP A 269 14.21 -7.14 7.15
C ASP A 269 14.19 -5.74 7.79
N TYR A 270 15.35 -5.05 7.76
CA TYR A 270 15.47 -3.68 8.25
C TYR A 270 14.50 -2.72 7.56
N TYR A 271 14.34 -2.82 6.24
CA TYR A 271 13.49 -1.87 5.53
C TYR A 271 12.00 -2.05 5.86
N ASN A 272 11.56 -3.29 6.14
CA ASN A 272 10.20 -3.52 6.63
C ASN A 272 10.05 -3.08 8.10
N PHE A 273 11.03 -3.37 8.96
CA PHE A 273 11.08 -2.86 10.32
C PHE A 273 10.98 -1.33 10.38
N ARG A 274 11.80 -0.62 9.60
CA ARG A 274 11.86 0.84 9.50
C ARG A 274 10.50 1.42 9.13
N TRP A 275 9.85 0.88 8.10
CA TRP A 275 8.49 1.26 7.71
C TRP A 275 7.49 1.08 8.87
N GLN A 276 7.50 -0.08 9.52
CA GLN A 276 6.53 -0.40 10.58
C GLN A 276 6.73 0.49 11.82
N ALA A 277 7.99 0.78 12.19
CA ALA A 277 8.30 1.66 13.29
C ALA A 277 7.87 3.11 13.03
N HIS A 278 8.05 3.59 11.79
CA HIS A 278 7.55 4.92 11.42
C HIS A 278 6.02 4.97 11.32
N LYS A 279 5.37 3.90 10.84
CA LYS A 279 3.90 3.76 10.83
C LYS A 279 3.33 3.84 12.24
N GLU A 280 3.91 3.10 13.19
CA GLU A 280 3.52 3.14 14.60
C GLU A 280 3.71 4.53 15.22
N SER A 281 4.78 5.24 14.89
CA SER A 281 5.00 6.60 15.43
C SER A 281 4.20 7.72 14.74
N GLY A 282 3.48 7.43 13.66
CA GLY A 282 2.76 8.42 12.85
C GLY A 282 3.64 9.30 11.94
N THR A 283 4.96 9.13 11.98
CA THR A 283 5.91 9.90 11.16
C THR A 283 5.62 9.81 9.66
N VAL A 284 5.33 8.61 9.13
CA VAL A 284 4.99 8.46 7.70
C VAL A 284 3.71 9.20 7.31
N GLN A 285 2.72 9.30 8.20
CA GLN A 285 1.47 10.02 7.93
C GLN A 285 1.72 11.54 7.88
N ALA A 286 2.50 12.06 8.82
CA ALA A 286 2.87 13.48 8.84
C ALA A 286 3.72 13.86 7.61
N LEU A 287 4.72 13.04 7.26
CA LEU A 287 5.55 13.27 6.08
C LEU A 287 4.73 13.17 4.78
N ASN A 288 3.81 12.21 4.69
CA ASN A 288 2.91 12.11 3.54
C ASN A 288 2.03 13.35 3.40
N THR A 289 1.47 13.87 4.51
CA THR A 289 0.67 15.11 4.51
C THR A 289 1.45 16.31 3.97
N LEU A 290 2.74 16.39 4.29
CA LEU A 290 3.64 17.40 3.70
C LEU A 290 3.86 17.15 2.20
N ALA A 291 4.13 15.89 1.82
CA ALA A 291 4.41 15.52 0.43
C ALA A 291 3.20 15.75 -0.50
N THR A 292 1.98 15.54 -0.03
CA THR A 292 0.76 15.71 -0.84
C THR A 292 0.44 17.17 -1.13
N ALA A 293 0.90 18.12 -0.32
CA ALA A 293 0.65 19.55 -0.57
C ALA A 293 1.22 20.02 -1.92
N ASP A 294 2.39 19.49 -2.34
CA ASP A 294 2.99 19.79 -3.65
C ASP A 294 2.18 19.16 -4.79
N VAL A 295 1.68 17.93 -4.60
CA VAL A 295 0.86 17.21 -5.58
C VAL A 295 -0.48 17.91 -5.79
N GLU A 296 -1.14 18.34 -4.71
CA GLU A 296 -2.40 19.09 -4.80
C GLU A 296 -2.21 20.43 -5.51
N ALA A 297 -1.11 21.13 -5.24
CA ALA A 297 -0.78 22.38 -5.92
C ALA A 297 -0.59 22.19 -7.43
N ARG A 298 0.15 21.15 -7.85
CA ARG A 298 0.36 20.83 -9.27
C ARG A 298 -0.95 20.45 -9.96
N ARG A 299 -1.75 19.57 -9.35
CA ARG A 299 -3.05 19.16 -9.92
C ARG A 299 -4.00 20.34 -10.08
N ALA A 300 -4.01 21.28 -9.14
CA ALA A 300 -4.82 22.49 -9.23
C ALA A 300 -4.34 23.42 -10.35
N GLU A 301 -3.02 23.59 -10.52
CA GLU A 301 -2.44 24.33 -11.65
C GLU A 301 -2.78 23.68 -12.99
N GLU A 302 -2.57 22.37 -13.12
CA GLU A 302 -2.89 21.62 -14.33
C GLU A 302 -4.38 21.70 -14.68
N THR A 303 -5.26 21.67 -13.67
CA THR A 303 -6.70 21.83 -13.90
C THR A 303 -7.04 23.22 -14.42
N ASP A 304 -6.39 24.28 -13.91
CA ASP A 304 -6.60 25.65 -14.39
C ASP A 304 -6.02 25.86 -15.81
N MET A 305 -4.89 25.22 -16.12
CA MET A 305 -4.24 25.33 -17.43
C MET A 305 -4.87 24.45 -18.51
N TYR A 306 -5.26 23.22 -18.16
CA TYR A 306 -5.62 22.16 -19.12
C TYR A 306 -7.05 21.64 -18.95
N GLY A 307 -7.80 22.13 -17.96
CA GLY A 307 -9.18 21.70 -17.67
C GLY A 307 -9.29 20.39 -16.89
N ALA A 308 -8.18 19.68 -16.68
CA ALA A 308 -8.08 18.49 -15.84
C ALA A 308 -6.61 18.25 -15.42
N PRO A 309 -6.36 17.52 -14.32
CA PRO A 309 -5.01 17.03 -14.01
C PRO A 309 -4.49 16.14 -15.14
N LEU A 310 -3.18 16.19 -15.38
CA LEU A 310 -2.54 15.29 -16.32
C LEU A 310 -2.44 13.89 -15.69
N ASP A 311 -2.76 12.86 -16.48
CA ASP A 311 -2.55 11.48 -16.05
C ASP A 311 -1.05 11.23 -15.87
N ASP A 312 -0.67 10.48 -14.83
CA ASP A 312 0.68 9.94 -14.76
C ASP A 312 0.92 8.95 -15.90
N ALA A 313 2.20 8.73 -16.24
CA ALA A 313 2.57 7.92 -17.41
C ALA A 313 1.99 6.50 -17.37
N ALA A 314 1.87 5.89 -16.19
CA ALA A 314 1.30 4.55 -16.02
C ALA A 314 -0.21 4.56 -16.27
N THR A 315 -0.93 5.54 -15.72
CA THR A 315 -2.37 5.73 -15.94
C THR A 315 -2.67 6.05 -17.40
N ALA A 316 -1.86 6.90 -18.03
CA ALA A 316 -1.97 7.22 -19.44
C ALA A 316 -1.73 5.98 -20.33
N LEU A 317 -0.74 5.16 -19.99
CA LEU A 317 -0.43 3.91 -20.70
C LEU A 317 -1.53 2.86 -20.51
N ALA A 318 -2.06 2.70 -19.30
CA ALA A 318 -3.20 1.81 -19.02
C ALA A 318 -4.45 2.25 -19.79
N LYS A 319 -4.78 3.55 -19.79
CA LYS A 319 -5.88 4.11 -20.59
C LYS A 319 -5.66 3.89 -22.09
N ALA A 320 -4.43 4.08 -22.58
CA ALA A 320 -4.09 3.86 -23.99
C ALA A 320 -4.19 2.36 -24.38
N ALA A 321 -3.75 1.45 -23.50
CA ALA A 321 -3.89 0.01 -23.72
C ALA A 321 -5.37 -0.41 -23.76
N LEU A 322 -6.20 0.14 -22.87
CA LEU A 322 -7.65 -0.06 -22.85
C LEU A 322 -8.35 0.56 -24.08
N TRP A 323 -7.81 1.64 -24.65
CA TRP A 323 -8.34 2.25 -25.87
C TRP A 323 -7.95 1.51 -27.15
N ASN A 324 -6.79 0.85 -27.15
CA ASN A 324 -6.32 0.01 -28.25
C ASN A 324 -6.86 -1.43 -28.20
N THR A 325 -7.53 -1.83 -27.12
CA THR A 325 -8.30 -3.08 -27.11
C THR A 325 -9.60 -2.86 -27.88
N PRO A 326 -9.99 -3.72 -28.84
CA PRO A 326 -11.24 -3.58 -29.59
C PRO A 326 -12.44 -3.94 -28.69
N TYR A 327 -12.66 -3.19 -27.62
CA TYR A 327 -13.84 -3.22 -26.77
C TYR A 327 -14.66 -1.95 -27.05
N ARG A 328 -15.33 -1.93 -28.21
CA ARG A 328 -16.57 -1.18 -28.50
C ARG A 328 -16.83 -1.14 -30.01
N ARG A 329 -17.36 -2.22 -30.56
CA ARG A 329 -18.41 -2.19 -31.59
C ARG A 329 -19.29 -3.43 -31.40
N SER A 330 -20.29 -3.31 -30.54
CA SER A 330 -21.59 -3.96 -30.78
C SER A 330 -22.41 -3.04 -31.65
#